data_AF-A0A2L0V4L6-F1
#
_entry.id   AF-A0A2L0V4L6-F1
#
_cell.length_a   1.000
_cell.length_b   1.000
_cell.length_c   1.000
_cell.angle_alpha   90.00
_cell.angle_beta   90.00
_cell.angle_gamma   90.00
#
_symmetry.space_group_name_H-M   'P 1'
#
loop_
_entity.id
_entity.type
_entity.pdbx_description
1 polymer ?
#
loop_
_entity_poly.entity_id
_entity_poly.type
_entity_poly.pdbx_seq_one_letter_code
_entity_poly.pdbx_strand_id
1 'polypeptide(L)'
;MIILIYTLPVEIERSDAPSSIQCIMQEQGVSEEVAQNQIKSMIANAWGKINNYQCIAQSPYLKYSANIAKVAHVVYYNGDGVSNADGMTQNQVMDLLSEPLVLTSP
;
A
#
# COMPACT_ATOMS: atom_id res chain seq x y z
N MET A 1 6.28 0.97 -4.05
CA MET A 1 6.64 -0.33 -3.43
C MET A 1 5.41 -1.12 -3.00
N ILE A 2 4.44 -0.55 -2.28
CA ILE A 2 3.15 -1.23 -2.01
C ILE A 2 2.29 -1.38 -3.28
N ILE A 3 2.29 -0.32 -4.11
CA ILE A 3 1.55 -0.22 -5.39
C ILE A 3 1.81 -1.47 -6.25
N LEU A 4 3.09 -1.84 -6.44
CA LEU A 4 3.55 -2.85 -7.40
C LEU A 4 3.19 -4.31 -7.04
N ILE A 5 2.77 -4.62 -5.79
CA ILE A 5 2.42 -6.00 -5.43
C ILE A 5 1.05 -6.38 -5.99
N TYR A 6 0.08 -5.47 -5.88
CA TYR A 6 -1.32 -5.77 -6.20
C TYR A 6 -1.74 -5.32 -7.60
N THR A 7 -0.95 -4.45 -8.25
CA THR A 7 -1.17 -4.00 -9.64
C THR A 7 -0.39 -4.80 -10.67
N LEU A 8 0.46 -5.76 -10.26
CA LEU A 8 1.36 -6.51 -11.13
C LEU A 8 0.68 -7.09 -12.39
N PRO A 9 -0.51 -7.74 -12.31
CA PRO A 9 -1.14 -8.31 -13.50
C PRO A 9 -1.52 -7.23 -14.54
N VAL A 10 -1.98 -6.07 -14.06
CA VAL A 10 -2.38 -4.94 -14.89
C VAL A 10 -1.17 -4.25 -15.49
N GLU A 11 -0.08 -4.10 -14.74
CA GLU A 11 1.18 -3.49 -15.23
C GLU A 11 1.83 -4.33 -16.33
N ILE A 12 1.79 -5.67 -16.21
CA ILE A 12 2.28 -6.59 -17.24
C ILE A 12 1.46 -6.45 -18.53
N GLU A 13 0.13 -6.39 -18.43
CA GLU A 13 -0.76 -6.27 -19.59
C GLU A 13 -0.59 -4.92 -20.33
N ARG A 14 -0.29 -3.84 -19.60
CA ARG A 14 -0.09 -2.50 -20.15
C ARG A 14 1.27 -2.29 -20.82
N SER A 15 2.21 -3.26 -20.71
CA SER A 15 3.60 -3.11 -21.16
C SER A 15 4.29 -1.89 -20.54
N ASP A 16 3.92 -1.54 -19.30
CA ASP A 16 4.56 -0.46 -18.55
C ASP A 16 6.00 -0.86 -18.12
N ALA A 17 6.75 0.09 -17.55
CA ALA A 17 8.10 -0.15 -17.05
C ALA A 17 8.14 -1.37 -16.08
N PRO A 18 9.26 -2.13 -16.03
CA PRO A 18 9.31 -3.37 -15.26
C PRO A 18 9.00 -3.12 -13.78
N SER A 19 8.07 -3.89 -13.24
CA SER A 19 7.69 -3.79 -11.83
C SER A 19 8.83 -4.25 -10.93
N SER A 20 8.79 -3.86 -9.65
CA SER A 20 9.80 -4.31 -8.68
C SER A 20 9.83 -5.84 -8.50
N ILE A 21 8.69 -6.51 -8.74
CA ILE A 21 8.61 -7.97 -8.71
C ILE A 21 9.39 -8.55 -9.89
N GLN A 22 9.18 -8.01 -11.10
CA GLN A 22 9.91 -8.42 -12.29
C GLN A 22 11.41 -8.17 -12.15
N CYS A 23 11.82 -7.02 -11.59
CA CYS A 23 13.23 -6.75 -11.32
C CYS A 23 13.83 -7.80 -10.38
N ILE A 24 13.17 -8.13 -9.26
CA ILE A 24 13.67 -9.15 -8.32
C ILE A 24 13.74 -10.54 -8.97
N MET A 25 12.70 -10.93 -9.73
CA MET A 25 12.70 -12.19 -10.46
C MET A 25 13.86 -12.28 -11.44
N GLN A 26 14.14 -11.20 -12.19
CA GLN A 26 15.21 -11.16 -13.17
C GLN A 26 16.60 -11.11 -12.53
N GLU A 27 16.78 -10.28 -11.49
CA GLU A 27 18.06 -10.09 -10.81
C GLU A 27 18.49 -11.31 -10.00
N GLN A 28 17.53 -12.02 -9.38
CA GLN A 28 17.82 -13.11 -8.45
C GLN A 28 17.44 -14.49 -9.02
N GLY A 29 16.76 -14.56 -10.16
CA GLY A 29 16.32 -15.82 -10.77
C GLY A 29 15.27 -16.57 -9.94
N VAL A 30 14.47 -15.84 -9.16
CA VAL A 30 13.47 -16.42 -8.24
C VAL A 30 12.06 -16.41 -8.84
N SER A 31 11.15 -17.22 -8.28
CA SER A 31 9.74 -17.20 -8.68
C SER A 31 9.05 -15.90 -8.26
N GLU A 32 7.92 -15.60 -8.91
CA GLU A 32 7.08 -14.43 -8.57
C GLU A 32 6.63 -14.46 -7.10
N GLU A 33 6.22 -15.62 -6.60
CA GLU A 33 5.82 -15.80 -5.19
C GLU A 33 6.95 -15.43 -4.23
N VAL A 34 8.19 -15.87 -4.52
CA VAL A 34 9.36 -15.55 -3.72
C VAL A 34 9.65 -14.04 -3.78
N ALA A 35 9.60 -13.43 -4.96
CA ALA A 35 9.79 -12.00 -5.14
C ALA A 35 8.72 -11.18 -4.39
N GLN A 36 7.45 -11.57 -4.47
CA GLN A 36 6.36 -10.95 -3.71
C GLN A 36 6.61 -11.02 -2.19
N ASN A 37 7.02 -12.19 -1.69
CA ASN A 37 7.31 -12.37 -0.27
C ASN A 37 8.49 -11.52 0.20
N GLN A 38 9.52 -11.36 -0.64
CA GLN A 38 10.64 -10.45 -0.35
C GLN A 38 10.17 -9.00 -0.23
N ILE A 39 9.36 -8.50 -1.16
CA ILE A 39 8.84 -7.13 -1.09
C ILE A 39 7.95 -6.95 0.15
N LYS A 40 7.07 -7.91 0.46
CA LYS A 40 6.25 -7.89 1.68
C LYS A 40 7.13 -7.77 2.94
N SER A 41 8.22 -8.52 3.00
CA SER A 41 9.20 -8.44 4.10
C SER A 41 9.89 -7.06 4.16
N MET A 42 10.31 -6.51 3.01
CA MET A 42 10.89 -5.17 2.94
C MET A 42 9.92 -4.09 3.42
N ILE A 43 8.64 -4.19 3.06
CA ILE A 43 7.58 -3.28 3.54
C ILE A 43 7.41 -3.40 5.06
N ALA A 44 7.34 -4.62 5.60
CA ALA A 44 7.19 -4.84 7.04
C ALA A 44 8.38 -4.26 7.83
N ASN A 45 9.60 -4.44 7.34
CA ASN A 45 10.80 -3.87 7.94
C ASN A 45 10.78 -2.32 7.89
N ALA A 46 10.38 -1.74 6.77
CA ALA A 46 10.24 -0.29 6.63
C ALA A 46 9.21 0.28 7.63
N TRP A 47 8.08 -0.40 7.83
CA TRP A 47 7.09 -0.02 8.85
C TRP A 47 7.65 -0.06 10.27
N GLY A 48 8.44 -1.09 10.61
CA GLY A 48 9.13 -1.16 11.90
C GLY A 48 10.01 0.06 12.16
N LYS A 49 10.73 0.53 11.14
CA LYS A 49 11.55 1.74 11.20
C LYS A 49 10.70 2.99 11.36
N ILE A 50 9.65 3.17 10.54
CA ILE A 50 8.76 4.34 10.60
C ILE A 50 8.15 4.48 12.00
N ASN A 51 7.65 3.38 12.57
CA ASN A 51 7.03 3.38 13.91
C ASN A 51 8.05 3.77 14.99
N ASN A 52 9.27 3.25 14.91
CA ASN A 52 10.33 3.60 15.84
C ASN A 52 10.70 5.09 15.74
N TYR A 53 10.88 5.62 14.52
CA TYR A 53 11.20 7.03 14.31
C TYR A 53 10.07 7.97 14.75
N GLN A 54 8.81 7.58 14.55
CA GLN A 54 7.68 8.36 15.07
C GLN A 54 7.65 8.43 16.60
N CYS A 55 7.99 7.33 17.27
CA CYS A 55 8.08 7.28 18.73
C CYS A 55 9.16 8.21 19.27
N ILE A 56 10.32 8.27 18.59
CA ILE A 56 11.50 9.02 19.06
C ILE A 56 11.41 10.51 18.71
N ALA A 57 11.07 10.84 17.47
CA ALA A 57 11.24 12.20 16.94
C ALA A 57 9.95 13.04 16.95
N GLN A 58 8.77 12.42 17.13
CA GLN A 58 7.43 13.05 17.10
C GLN A 58 7.25 14.12 16.01
N SER A 59 7.90 13.95 14.86
CA SER A 59 7.92 14.97 13.81
C SER A 59 6.61 14.97 13.02
N PRO A 60 5.99 16.14 12.79
CA PRO A 60 4.78 16.25 11.96
C PRO A 60 5.02 15.73 10.53
N TYR A 61 6.25 15.88 10.00
CA TYR A 61 6.63 15.35 8.69
C TYR A 61 6.62 13.81 8.67
N LEU A 62 7.15 13.16 9.71
CA LEU A 62 7.11 11.70 9.82
C LEU A 62 5.68 11.18 9.98
N LYS A 63 4.83 11.92 10.70
CA LYS A 63 3.41 11.61 10.81
C LYS A 63 2.70 11.71 9.46
N TYR A 64 2.97 12.79 8.72
CA TYR A 64 2.40 13.00 7.39
C TYR A 64 2.83 11.92 6.39
N SER A 65 4.14 11.62 6.30
CA SER A 65 4.65 10.58 5.41
C SER A 65 4.08 9.20 5.72
N ALA A 66 3.96 8.85 7.00
CA ALA A 66 3.34 7.57 7.38
C ALA A 66 1.84 7.54 7.06
N ASN A 67 1.12 8.65 7.21
CA ASN A 67 -0.29 8.71 6.83
C ASN A 67 -0.48 8.54 5.32
N ILE A 68 0.40 9.11 4.48
CA ILE A 68 0.40 8.84 3.04
C ILE A 68 0.62 7.35 2.76
N ALA A 69 1.59 6.72 3.42
CA ALA A 69 1.85 5.30 3.26
C ALA A 69 0.65 4.42 3.68
N LYS A 70 -0.09 4.82 4.73
CA LYS A 70 -1.34 4.15 5.14
C LYS A 70 -2.43 4.29 4.08
N VAL A 71 -2.61 5.49 3.53
CA VAL A 71 -3.59 5.73 2.45
C VAL A 71 -3.26 4.84 1.25
N ALA A 72 -1.99 4.76 0.84
CA ALA A 72 -1.58 3.87 -0.23
C ALA A 72 -1.89 2.39 0.07
N HIS A 73 -1.71 1.94 1.32
CA HIS A 73 -2.09 0.58 1.69
C HIS A 73 -3.59 0.31 1.56
N VAL A 74 -4.45 1.25 2.00
CA VAL A 74 -5.91 1.10 1.94
C VAL A 74 -6.38 1.11 0.48
N VAL A 75 -5.91 2.07 -0.30
CA VAL A 75 -6.30 2.24 -1.69
C VAL A 75 -5.87 1.05 -2.55
N TYR A 76 -4.68 0.48 -2.27
CA TYR A 76 -4.15 -0.63 -3.06
C TYR A 76 -4.31 -2.01 -2.41
N TYR A 77 -5.09 -2.13 -1.33
CA TYR A 77 -5.23 -3.38 -0.58
C TYR A 77 -5.80 -4.52 -1.44
N ASN A 78 -6.71 -4.20 -2.36
CA ASN A 78 -7.43 -5.17 -3.19
C ASN A 78 -7.21 -4.99 -4.70
N GLY A 79 -6.10 -4.37 -5.10
CA GLY A 79 -5.80 -4.04 -6.50
C GLY A 79 -5.71 -2.53 -6.72
N ASP A 80 -5.98 -2.07 -7.94
CA ASP A 80 -5.92 -0.63 -8.27
C ASP A 80 -7.20 0.10 -7.83
N GLY A 81 -7.26 0.50 -6.56
CA GLY A 81 -8.40 1.26 -6.02
C GLY A 81 -8.47 2.73 -6.45
N VAL A 82 -7.57 3.21 -7.33
CA VAL A 82 -7.61 4.58 -7.88
C VAL A 82 -8.25 4.59 -9.25
N SER A 83 -7.69 3.83 -10.19
CA SER A 83 -8.15 3.82 -11.59
C SER A 83 -9.28 2.81 -11.82
N ASN A 84 -9.25 1.70 -11.08
CA ASN A 84 -10.18 0.58 -11.17
C ASN A 84 -10.78 0.26 -9.79
N ALA A 85 -11.29 1.28 -9.10
CA ALA A 85 -11.93 1.12 -7.81
C ALA A 85 -13.08 0.09 -7.91
N ASP A 86 -12.91 -1.06 -7.27
CA ASP A 86 -13.85 -2.18 -7.20
C ASP A 86 -15.06 -1.88 -6.28
N GLY A 87 -15.43 -0.61 -6.14
CA GLY A 87 -16.45 -0.11 -5.23
C GLY A 87 -16.06 -0.20 -3.74
N MET A 88 -15.19 -1.12 -3.33
CA MET A 88 -14.81 -1.31 -1.92
C MET A 88 -14.01 -0.15 -1.35
N THR A 89 -12.96 0.30 -2.04
CA THR A 89 -12.19 1.50 -1.63
C THR A 89 -13.08 2.74 -1.65
N GLN A 90 -13.99 2.84 -2.62
CA GLN A 90 -14.94 3.95 -2.71
C GLN A 90 -15.90 3.97 -1.52
N ASN A 91 -16.49 2.84 -1.16
CA ASN A 91 -17.39 2.73 -0.01
C ASN A 91 -16.68 3.08 1.30
N GLN A 92 -15.47 2.57 1.53
CA GLN A 92 -14.68 2.92 2.72
C GLN A 92 -14.40 4.42 2.83
N VAL A 93 -14.12 5.09 1.70
CA VAL A 93 -13.93 6.55 1.67
C VAL A 93 -15.25 7.27 1.93
N MET A 94 -16.36 6.82 1.35
CA MET A 94 -17.68 7.43 1.55
C MET A 94 -18.14 7.29 3.01
N ASP A 95 -18.02 6.11 3.61
CA ASP A 95 -18.34 5.86 5.02
C ASP A 95 -17.50 6.75 5.94
N LEU A 96 -16.20 6.92 5.65
CA LEU A 96 -15.31 7.69 6.51
C LEU A 96 -15.49 9.21 6.39
N LEU A 97 -15.76 9.71 5.18
CA LEU A 97 -15.78 11.16 4.89
C LEU A 97 -17.18 11.76 4.79
N SER A 98 -18.19 10.94 4.51
CA SER A 98 -19.56 11.39 4.18
C SER A 98 -20.56 10.98 5.26
N GLU A 99 -20.35 9.85 5.93
CA GLU A 99 -21.25 9.40 6.99
C GLU A 99 -20.82 9.94 8.36
N PRO A 100 -21.67 10.76 9.02
CA PRO A 100 -21.38 11.21 10.36
C PRO A 100 -21.47 10.04 11.34
N LEU A 101 -20.50 9.95 12.26
CA LEU A 101 -20.54 8.97 13.34
C LEU A 101 -21.78 9.20 14.20
N VAL A 102 -22.70 8.23 14.22
CA VAL A 102 -23.86 8.26 15.10
C VAL A 102 -23.37 8.03 16.53
N LEU A 103 -23.35 9.11 17.32
CA LEU A 103 -23.10 9.01 18.74
C LEU A 103 -24.38 8.47 19.41
N THR A 104 -24.37 7.20 19.78
CA THR A 104 -25.37 6.69 20.73
C THR A 104 -25.12 7.38 22.06
N SER A 105 -26.02 8.29 22.45
CA SER A 105 -26.00 8.90 23.77
C SER A 105 -26.13 7.82 24.86
N PRO A 106 -25.47 7.97 26.02
CA PRO A 106 -25.63 7.07 27.15
C PRO A 106 -27.06 7.09 27.72
#